data_AF-A0ABD2LJ97-F1
#
_entry.id   AF-A0ABD2LJ97-F1
#
_cell.length_a   1.000
_cell.length_b   1.000
_cell.length_c   1.000
_cell.angle_alpha   90.00
_cell.angle_beta   90.00
_cell.angle_gamma   90.00
#
_symmetry.space_group_name_H-M   'P 1'
#
loop_
_entity.id
_entity.type
_entity.pdbx_description
1 polymer ?
#
loop_
_entity_poly.entity_id
_entity_poly.type
_entity_poly.pdbx_seq_one_letter_code
_entity_poly.pdbx_strand_id
1 'polypeptide(L)'
;MSNQNCSNSQSGENEIGSDFDPVFFTAEENVNFENLLNRMRLFESAVCRQFRRLEYELAEINGMFQRPNENLRVEKLEQSMADLEDREELDHFQMEEKVIKIEGRIDTVGLNLKSLEKFTKVRFNKIVEKMKSEMAKMTEDIDILRKRIEFLEMEGASDENLWAENGHSFEHEQFLNEDPPNSGENCEIMISDPFLGGIAPLESYDGNPSISFSRWSSKFEDMLSLYPQLTEAQKLSRLRILLIDKPAPSWNQWNRNRKT
;
A
#
# COMPACT_ATOMS: atom_id res chain seq x y z
N MET A 1 -101.46 0.62 -29.35
CA MET A 1 -100.15 1.00 -28.78
C MET A 1 -99.39 1.71 -29.88
N SER A 2 -98.94 2.92 -29.55
CA SER A 2 -98.71 4.01 -30.49
C SER A 2 -97.40 3.86 -31.28
N ASN A 3 -97.52 3.89 -32.61
CA ASN A 3 -96.43 4.21 -33.53
C ASN A 3 -96.00 5.66 -33.30
N GLN A 4 -94.80 5.87 -32.74
CA GLN A 4 -94.11 7.16 -32.85
C GLN A 4 -93.21 7.14 -34.07
N ASN A 5 -93.74 7.73 -35.14
CA ASN A 5 -92.97 8.31 -36.24
C ASN A 5 -92.05 9.40 -35.67
N CYS A 6 -90.73 9.19 -35.75
CA CYS A 6 -89.78 10.29 -35.71
C CYS A 6 -89.57 10.80 -37.14
N SER A 7 -90.26 11.90 -37.41
CA SER A 7 -90.16 12.70 -38.62
C SER A 7 -88.78 13.35 -38.76
N ASN A 8 -88.26 13.34 -39.98
CA ASN A 8 -87.43 14.35 -40.63
C ASN A 8 -86.93 15.50 -39.73
N SER A 9 -85.71 15.35 -39.23
CA SER A 9 -84.81 16.49 -39.15
C SER A 9 -84.20 16.63 -40.54
N GLN A 10 -84.48 17.74 -41.22
CA GLN A 10 -83.74 18.17 -42.39
C GLN A 10 -82.25 18.13 -42.03
N SER A 11 -81.53 17.13 -42.54
CA SER A 11 -80.10 17.20 -42.70
C SER A 11 -79.86 18.35 -43.66
N GLY A 12 -79.67 19.55 -43.12
CA GLY A 12 -78.67 20.42 -43.72
C GLY A 12 -77.44 19.55 -43.80
N GLU A 13 -77.11 19.13 -45.02
CA GLU A 13 -75.80 18.61 -45.37
C GLU A 13 -74.83 19.75 -45.05
N ASN A 14 -74.51 19.91 -43.76
CA ASN A 14 -73.18 20.30 -43.39
C ASN A 14 -72.35 19.11 -43.84
N GLU A 15 -72.03 19.07 -45.13
CA GLU A 15 -70.79 18.48 -45.58
C GLU A 15 -69.75 19.03 -44.61
N ILE A 16 -69.34 18.20 -43.65
CA ILE A 16 -68.13 18.44 -42.88
C ILE A 16 -67.05 18.28 -43.93
N GLY A 17 -66.88 19.34 -44.73
CA GLY A 17 -65.81 19.46 -45.70
C GLY A 17 -64.56 19.21 -44.91
N SER A 18 -63.84 18.16 -45.28
CA SER A 18 -62.53 17.92 -44.73
C SER A 18 -61.75 19.23 -44.87
N ASP A 19 -61.08 19.70 -43.82
CA ASP A 19 -60.13 20.83 -43.92
C ASP A 19 -59.00 20.54 -44.94
N PHE A 20 -58.97 19.32 -45.49
CA PHE A 20 -58.11 18.87 -46.57
C PHE A 20 -58.85 18.69 -47.92
N ASP A 21 -59.98 19.37 -48.16
CA ASP A 21 -60.60 19.35 -49.49
C ASP A 21 -59.66 20.03 -50.51
N PRO A 22 -59.36 19.40 -51.67
CA PRO A 22 -58.54 19.98 -52.73
C PRO A 22 -58.96 21.40 -53.15
N VAL A 23 -60.25 21.74 -52.98
CA VAL A 23 -60.81 23.07 -53.27
C VAL A 23 -60.20 24.17 -52.38
N PHE A 24 -59.69 23.83 -51.19
CA PHE A 24 -59.02 24.78 -50.29
C PHE A 24 -57.54 25.02 -50.63
N PHE A 25 -56.97 24.28 -51.59
CA PHE A 25 -55.57 24.42 -51.99
C PHE A 25 -55.44 25.20 -53.30
N THR A 26 -54.40 26.02 -53.40
CA THR A 26 -54.07 26.69 -54.66
C THR A 26 -53.68 25.66 -55.73
N ALA A 27 -53.77 26.05 -57.02
CA ALA A 27 -53.42 25.15 -58.12
C ALA A 27 -51.98 24.61 -58.03
N GLU A 28 -51.05 25.40 -57.48
CA GLU A 28 -49.65 25.02 -57.27
C GLU A 28 -49.48 24.04 -56.09
N GLU A 29 -50.26 24.22 -55.01
CA GLU A 29 -50.31 23.28 -53.87
C GLU A 29 -50.97 21.95 -54.25
N ASN A 30 -51.99 22.00 -55.11
CA ASN A 30 -52.69 20.81 -55.62
C ASN A 30 -51.76 19.88 -56.42
N VAL A 31 -50.73 20.39 -57.08
CA VAL A 31 -49.71 19.57 -57.75
C VAL A 31 -48.99 18.63 -56.76
N ASN A 32 -48.86 19.06 -55.50
CA ASN A 32 -48.18 18.30 -54.45
C ASN A 32 -49.13 17.70 -53.40
N PHE A 33 -50.45 17.91 -53.55
CA PHE A 33 -51.44 17.49 -52.56
C PHE A 33 -51.45 15.97 -52.35
N GLU A 34 -51.39 15.18 -53.43
CA GLU A 34 -51.29 13.72 -53.32
C GLU A 34 -50.02 13.27 -52.60
N ASN A 35 -48.89 13.94 -52.81
CA ASN A 35 -47.66 13.65 -52.08
C ASN A 35 -47.79 13.99 -50.59
N LEU A 36 -48.44 15.11 -50.25
CA LEU A 36 -48.70 15.49 -48.87
C LEU A 36 -49.65 14.51 -48.18
N LEU A 37 -50.75 14.15 -48.85
CA LEU A 37 -51.75 13.22 -48.34
C LEU A 37 -51.14 11.84 -48.08
N ASN A 38 -50.32 11.34 -49.01
CA ASN A 38 -49.60 10.09 -48.82
C ASN A 38 -48.62 10.16 -47.64
N ARG A 39 -47.91 11.29 -47.46
CA ARG A 39 -47.03 11.47 -46.29
C ARG A 39 -47.81 11.50 -44.98
N MET A 40 -48.98 12.15 -44.94
CA MET A 40 -49.84 12.17 -43.75
C MET A 40 -50.38 10.78 -43.41
N ARG A 41 -50.84 10.01 -44.40
CA ARG A 41 -51.28 8.62 -44.20
C ARG A 41 -50.14 7.71 -43.72
N LEU A 42 -48.93 7.88 -44.25
CA LEU A 42 -47.76 7.14 -43.78
C LEU A 42 -47.40 7.51 -42.33
N PHE A 43 -47.48 8.79 -41.98
CA PHE A 43 -47.27 9.27 -40.62
C PHE A 43 -48.31 8.68 -39.65
N GLU A 44 -49.60 8.76 -39.98
CA GLU A 44 -50.68 8.16 -39.19
C GLU A 44 -50.44 6.65 -38.98
N SER A 45 -50.13 5.92 -40.05
CA SER A 45 -49.82 4.48 -39.98
C SER A 45 -48.61 4.16 -39.10
N ALA A 46 -47.59 5.02 -39.09
CA ALA A 46 -46.42 4.87 -38.24
C ALA A 46 -46.77 5.13 -36.77
N VAL A 47 -47.52 6.19 -36.48
CA VAL A 47 -47.96 6.54 -35.13
C VAL A 47 -48.85 5.45 -34.54
N CYS A 48 -49.86 4.96 -35.28
CA CYS A 48 -50.73 3.88 -34.82
C CYS A 48 -49.95 2.59 -34.50
N ARG A 49 -48.91 2.26 -35.28
CA ARG A 49 -48.04 1.11 -35.01
C ARG A 49 -47.24 1.28 -33.72
N GLN A 50 -46.72 2.48 -33.45
CA GLN A 50 -46.00 2.77 -32.21
C GLN A 50 -46.92 2.70 -30.99
N PHE A 51 -48.12 3.26 -31.07
CA PHE A 51 -49.09 3.18 -29.97
C PHE A 51 -49.47 1.74 -29.63
N ARG A 52 -49.79 0.90 -30.62
CA ARG A 52 -50.08 -0.51 -30.37
C ARG A 52 -48.91 -1.25 -29.73
N ARG A 53 -47.68 -0.96 -30.14
CA ARG A 53 -46.48 -1.54 -29.53
C ARG A 53 -46.37 -1.17 -28.05
N LEU A 54 -46.57 0.10 -27.71
CA LEU A 54 -46.56 0.57 -26.32
C LEU A 54 -47.67 -0.08 -25.49
N GLU A 55 -48.87 -0.26 -26.04
CA GLU A 55 -49.96 -0.97 -25.36
C GLU A 55 -49.61 -2.42 -25.05
N TYR A 56 -48.96 -3.13 -25.97
CA TYR A 56 -48.48 -4.49 -25.73
C TYR A 56 -47.41 -4.56 -24.64
N GLU A 57 -46.40 -3.68 -24.70
CA GLU A 57 -45.34 -3.61 -23.69
C GLU A 57 -45.91 -3.30 -22.29
N LEU A 58 -46.89 -2.38 -22.21
CA LEU A 58 -47.59 -2.08 -20.96
C LEU A 58 -48.40 -3.27 -20.44
N ALA A 59 -49.11 -3.98 -21.30
CA ALA A 59 -49.87 -5.16 -20.91
C ALA A 59 -48.97 -6.29 -20.39
N GLU A 60 -47.79 -6.47 -21.00
CA GLU A 60 -46.79 -7.45 -20.56
C GLU A 60 -46.23 -7.09 -19.17
N ILE A 61 -45.83 -5.83 -18.98
CA ILE A 61 -45.36 -5.33 -17.67
C ILE A 61 -46.45 -5.53 -16.61
N ASN A 62 -47.69 -5.15 -16.89
CA ASN A 62 -48.79 -5.27 -15.94
C ASN A 62 -49.11 -6.75 -15.62
N GLY A 63 -48.97 -7.65 -16.60
CA GLY A 63 -49.10 -9.09 -16.41
C GLY A 63 -48.00 -9.69 -15.52
N MET A 64 -46.79 -9.14 -15.51
CA MET A 64 -45.71 -9.55 -14.61
C MET A 64 -45.96 -9.12 -13.16
N PHE A 65 -46.57 -7.95 -12.94
CA PHE A 65 -46.89 -7.45 -11.60
C PHE A 65 -48.15 -8.08 -10.98
N GLN A 66 -49.05 -8.66 -11.79
CA GLN A 66 -50.27 -9.33 -11.31
C GLN A 66 -50.09 -10.81 -10.94
N ARG A 67 -48.85 -11.33 -10.89
CA ARG A 67 -48.56 -12.61 -10.21
C ARG A 67 -47.62 -12.41 -9.02
N PRO A 68 -48.19 -12.16 -7.83
CA PRO A 68 -47.55 -12.68 -6.64
C PRO A 68 -48.57 -13.35 -5.69
N ASN A 69 -48.28 -14.60 -5.35
CA ASN A 69 -48.70 -15.16 -4.08
C ASN A 69 -47.86 -14.47 -3.00
N GLU A 70 -48.30 -13.28 -2.54
CA GLU A 70 -47.54 -12.42 -1.60
C GLU A 70 -47.08 -13.17 -0.34
N ASN A 71 -47.87 -14.15 0.10
CA ASN A 71 -47.56 -15.01 1.24
C ASN A 71 -46.24 -15.79 1.07
N LEU A 72 -45.89 -16.22 -0.16
CA LEU A 72 -44.67 -17.00 -0.43
C LEU A 72 -43.40 -16.14 -0.47
N ARG A 73 -43.54 -14.81 -0.65
CA ARG A 73 -42.41 -13.87 -0.59
C ARG A 73 -42.09 -13.48 0.85
N VAL A 74 -43.11 -13.33 1.68
CA VAL A 74 -42.96 -12.99 3.10
C VAL A 74 -42.26 -14.12 3.86
N GLU A 75 -42.72 -15.38 3.71
CA GLU A 75 -42.07 -16.53 4.37
C GLU A 75 -40.59 -16.70 3.96
N LYS A 76 -40.27 -16.48 2.67
CA LYS A 76 -38.87 -16.54 2.20
C LYS A 76 -38.00 -15.42 2.76
N LEU A 77 -38.58 -14.23 2.97
CA LEU A 77 -37.86 -13.11 3.59
C LEU A 77 -37.62 -13.37 5.08
N GLU A 78 -38.64 -13.86 5.79
CA GLU A 78 -38.51 -14.21 7.21
C GLU A 78 -37.46 -15.31 7.42
N GLN A 79 -37.46 -16.35 6.57
CA GLN A 79 -36.47 -17.42 6.65
C GLN A 79 -35.06 -16.92 6.30
N SER A 80 -34.93 -16.05 5.30
CA SER A 80 -33.63 -15.42 4.97
C SER A 80 -33.14 -14.49 6.07
N MET A 81 -34.03 -13.85 6.83
CA MET A 81 -33.65 -13.03 7.98
C MET A 81 -33.16 -13.88 9.15
N ALA A 82 -33.86 -14.98 9.46
CA ALA A 82 -33.42 -15.92 10.50
C ALA A 82 -32.04 -16.54 10.18
N ASP A 83 -31.82 -16.96 8.92
CA ASP A 83 -30.52 -17.49 8.49
C ASP A 83 -29.39 -16.45 8.57
N LEU A 84 -29.71 -15.16 8.41
CA LEU A 84 -28.76 -14.06 8.57
C LEU A 84 -28.43 -13.81 10.04
N GLU A 85 -29.44 -13.80 10.92
CA GLU A 85 -29.26 -13.63 12.37
C GLU A 85 -28.37 -14.75 12.96
N ASP A 86 -28.64 -16.01 12.62
CA ASP A 86 -27.83 -17.15 13.07
C ASP A 86 -26.38 -17.06 12.57
N ARG A 87 -26.18 -16.55 11.35
CA ARG A 87 -24.84 -16.37 10.78
C ARG A 87 -24.08 -15.24 11.46
N GLU A 88 -24.75 -14.12 11.75
CA GLU A 88 -24.15 -13.00 12.48
C GLU A 88 -23.72 -13.42 13.89
N GLU A 89 -24.52 -14.24 14.59
CA GLU A 89 -24.17 -14.77 15.91
C GLU A 89 -22.94 -15.69 15.84
N LEU A 90 -22.88 -16.58 14.84
CA LEU A 90 -21.72 -17.46 14.65
C LEU A 90 -20.45 -16.66 14.31
N ASP A 91 -20.55 -15.66 13.44
CA ASP A 91 -19.42 -14.80 13.08
C ASP A 91 -18.93 -13.98 14.29
N HIS A 92 -19.85 -13.51 15.14
CA HIS A 92 -19.53 -12.83 16.40
C HIS A 92 -18.80 -13.77 17.37
N PHE A 93 -19.30 -14.99 17.58
CA PHE A 93 -18.67 -15.98 18.45
C PHE A 93 -17.25 -16.35 17.99
N GLN A 94 -17.06 -16.57 16.68
CA GLN A 94 -15.73 -16.83 16.12
C GLN A 94 -14.79 -15.63 16.26
N MET A 95 -15.33 -14.41 16.22
CA MET A 95 -14.55 -13.20 16.44
C MET A 95 -14.11 -13.09 17.90
N GLU A 96 -15.01 -13.33 18.86
CA GLU A 96 -14.68 -13.34 20.30
C GLU A 96 -13.61 -14.37 20.63
N GLU A 97 -13.70 -15.59 20.11
CA GLU A 97 -12.68 -16.63 20.32
C GLU A 97 -11.30 -16.17 19.80
N LYS A 98 -11.27 -15.53 18.63
CA LYS A 98 -10.03 -14.97 18.07
C LYS A 98 -9.48 -13.84 18.92
N VAL A 99 -10.33 -12.98 19.47
CA VAL A 99 -9.93 -11.88 20.38
C VAL A 99 -9.28 -12.46 21.64
N ILE A 100 -9.93 -13.42 22.30
CA ILE A 100 -9.39 -14.08 23.50
C ILE A 100 -8.02 -14.72 23.21
N LYS A 101 -7.87 -15.39 22.06
CA LYS A 101 -6.60 -15.99 21.65
C LYS A 101 -5.51 -14.95 21.40
N ILE A 102 -5.85 -13.79 20.86
CA ILE A 102 -4.91 -12.69 20.64
C ILE A 102 -4.49 -12.08 21.98
N GLU A 103 -5.43 -11.85 22.90
CA GLU A 103 -5.15 -11.32 24.23
C GLU A 103 -4.19 -12.24 25.00
N GLY A 104 -4.42 -13.55 25.01
CA GLY A 104 -3.51 -14.51 25.66
C GLY A 104 -2.09 -14.52 25.05
N ARG A 105 -1.97 -14.26 23.74
CA ARG A 105 -0.66 -14.10 23.08
C ARG A 105 0.02 -12.79 23.48
N ILE A 106 -0.73 -11.70 23.59
CA ILE A 106 -0.22 -10.40 24.04
C ILE A 106 0.32 -10.52 25.47
N ASP A 107 -0.39 -11.18 26.36
CA ASP A 107 0.06 -11.41 27.74
C ASP A 107 1.36 -12.20 27.81
N THR A 108 1.46 -13.27 27.02
CA THR A 108 2.68 -14.09 26.91
C THR A 108 3.86 -13.26 26.42
N VAL A 109 3.67 -12.44 25.39
CA VAL A 109 4.71 -11.52 24.89
C VAL A 109 5.09 -10.50 25.95
N GLY A 110 4.12 -9.96 26.68
CA GLY A 110 4.35 -9.01 27.78
C GLY A 110 5.22 -9.61 28.90
N LEU A 111 4.97 -10.87 29.29
CA LEU A 111 5.79 -11.57 30.27
C LEU A 111 7.22 -11.82 29.77
N ASN A 112 7.37 -12.23 28.50
CA ASN A 112 8.68 -12.44 27.89
C ASN A 112 9.50 -11.16 27.81
N LEU A 113 8.88 -10.03 27.46
CA LEU A 113 9.54 -8.72 27.45
C LEU A 113 10.03 -8.31 28.84
N LYS A 114 9.21 -8.48 29.89
CA LYS A 114 9.62 -8.20 31.28
C LYS A 114 10.78 -9.10 31.72
N SER A 115 10.78 -10.37 31.30
CA SER A 115 11.89 -11.29 31.59
C SER A 115 13.18 -10.86 30.88
N LEU A 116 13.07 -10.48 29.60
CA LEU A 116 14.20 -10.00 28.81
C LEU A 116 14.79 -8.72 29.39
N GLU A 117 13.96 -7.77 29.82
CA GLU A 117 14.39 -6.53 30.47
C GLU A 117 15.18 -6.80 31.77
N LYS A 118 14.72 -7.73 32.60
CA LYS A 118 15.46 -8.15 33.81
C LYS A 118 16.81 -8.76 33.45
N PHE A 119 16.84 -9.62 32.44
CA PHE A 119 18.06 -10.27 31.99
C PHE A 119 19.09 -9.28 31.44
N THR A 120 18.66 -8.33 30.60
CA THR A 120 19.54 -7.31 30.04
C THR A 120 20.07 -6.38 31.13
N LYS A 121 19.24 -5.98 32.10
CA LYS A 121 19.65 -5.16 33.25
C LYS A 121 20.73 -5.85 34.10
N VAL A 122 20.55 -7.14 34.39
CA VAL A 122 21.54 -7.93 35.16
C VAL A 122 22.86 -8.05 34.39
N ARG A 123 22.82 -8.38 33.09
CA ARG A 123 24.03 -8.46 32.26
C ARG A 123 24.75 -7.13 32.14
N PHE A 124 24.00 -6.05 31.90
CA PHE A 124 24.56 -4.71 31.80
C PHE A 124 25.28 -4.30 33.10
N ASN A 125 24.62 -4.48 34.25
CA ASN A 125 25.24 -4.20 35.55
C ASN A 125 26.52 -5.02 35.77
N LYS A 126 26.52 -6.30 35.40
CA LYS A 126 27.72 -7.15 35.51
C LYS A 126 28.88 -6.63 34.65
N ILE A 127 28.60 -6.17 33.43
CA ILE A 127 29.61 -5.56 32.54
C ILE A 127 30.14 -4.26 33.15
N VAL A 128 29.25 -3.39 33.63
CA VAL A 128 29.62 -2.12 34.27
C VAL A 128 30.53 -2.35 35.48
N GLU A 129 30.18 -3.29 36.37
CA GLU A 129 31.01 -3.58 37.54
C GLU A 129 32.38 -4.18 37.17
N LYS A 130 32.43 -5.02 36.12
CA LYS A 130 33.71 -5.52 35.59
C LYS A 130 34.57 -4.38 35.06
N MET A 131 34.00 -3.48 34.25
CA MET A 131 34.70 -2.31 33.71
C MET A 131 35.21 -1.40 34.82
N LYS A 132 34.40 -1.13 35.85
CA LYS A 132 34.83 -0.35 37.01
C LYS A 132 36.02 -0.98 37.72
N SER A 133 36.01 -2.29 37.93
CA SER A 133 37.12 -3.00 38.57
C SER A 133 38.40 -2.96 37.74
N GLU A 134 38.30 -3.13 36.41
CA GLU A 134 39.46 -3.03 35.52
C GLU A 134 40.00 -1.60 35.43
N MET A 135 39.13 -0.59 35.36
CA MET A 135 39.54 0.82 35.42
C MET A 135 40.23 1.17 36.74
N ALA A 136 39.75 0.65 37.88
CA ALA A 136 40.40 0.88 39.17
C ALA A 136 41.83 0.34 39.20
N LYS A 137 42.07 -0.86 38.65
CA LYS A 137 43.42 -1.43 38.52
C LYS A 137 44.32 -0.60 37.62
N MET A 138 43.81 -0.17 36.45
CA MET A 138 44.58 0.69 35.55
C MET A 138 44.96 2.02 36.21
N THR A 139 44.05 2.62 37.00
CA THR A 139 44.36 3.84 37.76
C THR A 139 45.49 3.60 38.76
N GLU A 140 45.46 2.48 39.49
CA GLU A 140 46.52 2.10 40.43
C GLU A 140 47.87 1.88 39.72
N ASP A 141 47.88 1.18 38.59
CA ASP A 141 49.08 0.96 37.78
C ASP A 141 49.67 2.29 37.27
N ILE A 142 48.81 3.22 36.82
CA ILE A 142 49.21 4.57 36.40
C ILE A 142 49.84 5.34 37.56
N ASP A 143 49.28 5.27 38.76
CA ASP A 143 49.82 5.94 39.95
C ASP A 143 51.18 5.36 40.37
N ILE A 144 51.37 4.04 40.26
CA ILE A 144 52.66 3.39 40.50
C ILE A 144 53.71 3.87 39.49
N LEU A 145 53.36 3.90 38.20
CA LEU A 145 54.26 4.36 37.14
C LEU A 145 54.63 5.84 37.32
N ARG A 146 53.66 6.69 37.69
CA ARG A 146 53.91 8.11 38.00
C ARG A 146 54.96 8.27 39.11
N LYS A 147 54.80 7.56 40.23
CA LYS A 147 55.78 7.59 41.33
C LYS A 147 57.17 7.11 40.91
N ARG A 148 57.24 6.10 40.02
CA ARG A 148 58.52 5.60 39.51
C ARG A 148 59.21 6.62 38.62
N ILE A 149 58.46 7.34 37.79
CA ILE A 149 58.96 8.45 36.96
C ILE A 149 59.51 9.55 37.87
N GLU A 150 58.72 10.01 38.85
CA GLU A 150 59.15 11.06 39.81
C GLU A 150 60.46 10.68 40.52
N PHE A 151 60.58 9.42 40.94
CA PHE A 151 61.80 8.90 41.58
C PHE A 151 63.02 8.95 40.63
N LEU A 152 62.85 8.53 39.38
CA LEU A 152 63.93 8.53 38.39
C LEU A 152 64.33 9.97 37.97
N GLU A 153 63.38 10.89 37.90
CA GLU A 153 63.65 12.30 37.64
C GLU A 153 64.47 12.93 38.79
N MET A 154 64.20 12.55 40.04
CA MET A 154 65.00 12.98 41.19
C MET A 154 66.41 12.38 41.22
N GLU A 155 66.60 11.12 40.82
CA GLU A 155 67.93 10.49 40.71
C GLU A 155 68.74 11.04 39.53
N GLY A 156 68.11 11.24 38.36
CA GLY A 156 68.76 11.79 37.16
C GLY A 156 69.25 13.23 37.33
N ALA A 157 68.55 14.03 38.14
CA ALA A 157 68.96 15.40 38.47
C ALA A 157 70.29 15.50 39.26
N SER A 158 70.82 14.39 39.81
CA SER A 158 72.14 14.41 40.47
C SER A 158 73.32 14.13 39.54
N ASP A 159 73.09 13.64 38.31
CA ASP A 159 74.13 13.23 37.35
C ASP A 159 74.21 14.14 36.11
N GLU A 160 73.46 15.26 36.08
CA GLU A 160 73.46 16.23 34.98
C GLU A 160 74.77 17.06 34.82
N ASN A 161 75.81 16.79 35.62
CA ASN A 161 77.13 17.40 35.43
C ASN A 161 78.15 16.51 34.66
N LEU A 162 77.75 15.34 34.14
CA LEU A 162 78.69 14.44 33.44
C LEU A 162 78.45 14.24 31.93
N TRP A 163 77.32 14.70 31.38
CA TRP A 163 77.00 14.51 29.95
C TRP A 163 77.07 15.79 29.10
N ALA A 164 77.37 16.95 29.69
CA ALA A 164 77.47 18.22 28.96
C ALA A 164 78.71 18.35 28.05
N GLU A 165 79.68 17.42 28.09
CA GLU A 165 80.92 17.53 27.31
C GLU A 165 81.04 16.59 26.10
N ASN A 166 80.15 15.62 25.90
CA ASN A 166 80.17 14.78 24.69
C ASN A 166 78.97 15.09 23.80
N GLY A 167 79.10 16.22 23.10
CA GLY A 167 78.31 16.53 21.91
C GLY A 167 78.58 15.50 20.81
N HIS A 168 77.94 14.34 20.90
CA HIS A 168 77.71 13.48 19.76
C HIS A 168 76.36 13.83 19.16
N SER A 169 76.42 14.50 18.01
CA SER A 169 75.34 14.63 17.05
C SER A 169 74.65 13.28 16.88
N PHE A 170 73.46 13.14 17.48
CA PHE A 170 72.57 12.03 17.20
C PHE A 170 71.95 12.34 15.84
N GLU A 171 72.57 11.81 14.79
CA GLU A 171 71.97 11.77 13.47
C GLU A 171 70.59 11.13 13.59
N HIS A 172 69.63 11.81 13.00
CA HIS A 172 68.25 11.41 12.83
C HIS A 172 68.23 10.13 12.00
N GLU A 173 68.37 8.96 12.64
CA GLU A 173 68.14 7.66 12.01
C GLU A 173 66.68 7.62 11.55
N GLN A 174 66.52 7.82 10.25
CA GLN A 174 65.35 7.46 9.48
C GLN A 174 65.08 5.98 9.71
N PHE A 175 64.19 5.68 10.66
CA PHE A 175 63.52 4.39 10.69
C PHE A 175 62.60 4.33 9.47
N LEU A 176 63.20 3.75 8.43
CA LEU A 176 62.60 2.91 7.41
C LEU A 176 61.16 2.52 7.73
N ASN A 177 60.27 2.95 6.83
CA ASN A 177 59.08 2.25 6.36
C ASN A 177 59.02 0.79 6.84
N GLU A 178 58.35 0.54 7.96
CA GLU A 178 57.63 -0.71 8.12
C GLU A 178 56.35 -0.55 7.31
N ASP A 179 56.32 -1.22 6.16
CA ASP A 179 55.08 -1.44 5.41
C ASP A 179 54.01 -1.94 6.39
N PRO A 180 52.78 -1.38 6.37
CA PRO A 180 51.68 -1.93 7.15
C PRO A 180 51.56 -3.42 6.80
N PRO A 181 51.28 -4.30 7.78
CA PRO A 181 51.18 -5.73 7.52
C PRO A 181 50.22 -5.94 6.36
N ASN A 182 50.78 -6.50 5.29
CA ASN A 182 50.10 -6.97 4.11
C ASN A 182 48.96 -7.90 4.56
N SER A 183 47.76 -7.32 4.68
CA SER A 183 46.48 -8.06 4.67
C SER A 183 45.86 -7.99 3.28
N GLY A 184 46.72 -8.03 2.25
CA GLY A 184 46.41 -8.09 0.82
C GLY A 184 45.75 -9.40 0.37
N GLU A 185 44.86 -9.96 1.19
CA GLU A 185 43.92 -11.01 0.78
C GLU A 185 42.45 -10.56 0.83
N ASN A 186 42.12 -9.30 1.20
CA ASN A 186 40.72 -8.88 1.31
C ASN A 186 40.29 -7.63 0.52
N CYS A 187 41.14 -7.05 -0.33
CA CYS A 187 40.72 -5.93 -1.18
C CYS A 187 40.03 -6.38 -2.49
N GLU A 188 40.17 -7.65 -2.90
CA GLU A 188 39.54 -8.18 -4.12
C GLU A 188 38.04 -8.47 -3.98
N ILE A 189 37.53 -8.49 -2.73
CA ILE A 189 36.12 -8.79 -2.42
C ILE A 189 35.22 -7.55 -2.55
N MET A 190 35.78 -6.33 -2.55
CA MET A 190 34.96 -5.11 -2.65
C MET A 190 34.58 -4.74 -4.09
N ILE A 191 35.31 -5.22 -5.10
CA ILE A 191 35.05 -4.91 -6.52
C ILE A 191 34.12 -5.97 -7.14
N SER A 192 33.98 -7.12 -6.49
CA SER A 192 33.16 -8.26 -6.94
C SER A 192 31.81 -8.37 -6.22
N ASP A 193 31.47 -7.43 -5.33
CA ASP A 193 30.15 -7.41 -4.68
C ASP A 193 29.08 -6.94 -5.69
N PRO A 194 28.17 -7.82 -6.16
CA PRO A 194 27.17 -7.45 -7.16
C PRO A 194 26.15 -6.42 -6.66
N PHE A 195 26.06 -6.19 -5.34
CA PHE A 195 25.27 -5.12 -4.75
C PHE A 195 25.93 -3.74 -4.90
N LEU A 196 27.24 -3.70 -5.14
CA LEU A 196 28.04 -2.49 -5.31
C LEU A 196 28.62 -2.35 -6.73
N GLY A 197 28.73 -3.45 -7.47
CA GLY A 197 29.45 -3.56 -8.74
C GLY A 197 28.72 -4.42 -9.78
N GLY A 198 27.71 -3.84 -10.44
CA GLY A 198 27.45 -3.98 -11.89
C GLY A 198 27.12 -5.32 -12.55
N ILE A 199 27.26 -6.51 -11.92
CA ILE A 199 27.09 -7.78 -12.66
C ILE A 199 25.62 -8.20 -12.79
N ALA A 200 24.75 -7.74 -11.90
CA ALA A 200 23.29 -7.69 -12.11
C ALA A 200 22.67 -6.74 -11.08
N PRO A 201 22.35 -5.48 -11.44
CA PRO A 201 21.88 -4.52 -10.45
C PRO A 201 20.48 -4.92 -9.96
N LEU A 202 20.37 -5.35 -8.69
CA LEU A 202 19.08 -5.29 -8.03
C LEU A 202 18.75 -3.81 -7.87
N GLU A 203 17.69 -3.37 -8.54
CA GLU A 203 17.21 -2.01 -8.40
C GLU A 203 16.88 -1.71 -6.94
N SER A 204 17.28 -0.53 -6.48
CA SER A 204 16.91 -0.06 -5.15
C SER A 204 15.39 0.05 -5.02
N TYR A 205 14.85 -0.36 -3.88
CA TYR A 205 13.41 -0.20 -3.62
C TYR A 205 13.15 1.22 -3.14
N ASP A 206 12.43 1.99 -3.96
CA ASP A 206 12.10 3.39 -3.72
C ASP A 206 10.65 3.59 -3.21
N GLY A 207 9.90 2.51 -3.01
CA GLY A 207 8.49 2.54 -2.62
C GLY A 207 7.52 2.81 -3.78
N ASN A 208 7.97 2.74 -5.03
CA ASN A 208 7.10 2.89 -6.20
C ASN A 208 6.09 1.74 -6.30
N PRO A 209 4.77 2.02 -6.40
CA PRO A 209 3.72 0.98 -6.44
C PRO A 209 3.76 0.08 -7.67
N SER A 210 4.54 0.43 -8.71
CA SER A 210 4.75 -0.41 -9.89
C SER A 210 5.56 -1.68 -9.61
N ILE A 211 6.35 -1.70 -8.52
CA ILE A 211 7.09 -2.88 -8.06
C ILE A 211 6.57 -3.23 -6.67
N SER A 212 5.87 -4.36 -6.54
CA SER A 212 5.41 -4.80 -5.21
C SER A 212 6.61 -5.19 -4.34
N PHE A 213 6.60 -4.76 -3.07
CA PHE A 213 7.63 -5.11 -2.10
C PHE A 213 7.90 -6.62 -2.05
N SER A 214 6.86 -7.44 -2.11
CA SER A 214 6.99 -8.91 -2.13
C SER A 214 7.76 -9.44 -3.34
N ARG A 215 7.58 -8.84 -4.52
CA ARG A 215 8.33 -9.23 -5.72
C ARG A 215 9.79 -8.76 -5.66
N TRP A 216 10.03 -7.61 -5.05
CA TRP A 216 11.38 -7.11 -4.82
C TRP A 216 12.12 -7.93 -3.76
N SER A 217 11.49 -8.25 -2.63
CA SER A 217 12.07 -9.02 -1.53
C SER A 217 12.44 -10.44 -1.98
N SER A 218 11.60 -11.06 -2.82
CA SER A 218 11.90 -12.37 -3.40
C SER A 218 13.18 -12.34 -4.24
N LYS A 219 13.35 -11.30 -5.09
CA LYS A 219 14.59 -11.12 -5.88
C LYS A 219 15.81 -10.83 -5.00
N PHE A 220 15.62 -10.11 -3.89
CA PHE A 220 16.67 -9.86 -2.91
C PHE A 220 17.12 -11.16 -2.23
N GLU A 221 16.18 -12.01 -1.82
CA GLU A 221 16.46 -13.34 -1.25
C GLU A 221 17.14 -14.27 -2.27
N ASP A 222 16.68 -14.29 -3.52
CA ASP A 222 17.31 -15.04 -4.61
C ASP A 222 18.77 -14.61 -4.79
N MET A 223 19.06 -13.31 -4.75
CA MET A 223 20.42 -12.77 -4.81
C MET A 223 21.26 -13.14 -3.58
N LEU A 224 20.69 -13.12 -2.37
CA LEU A 224 21.38 -13.55 -1.16
C LEU A 224 21.71 -15.05 -1.19
N SER A 225 20.87 -15.87 -1.82
CA SER A 225 21.06 -17.32 -1.92
C SER A 225 22.31 -17.70 -2.73
N LEU A 226 22.77 -16.82 -3.62
CA LEU A 226 24.02 -16.98 -4.38
C LEU A 226 25.26 -16.83 -3.50
N TYR A 227 25.12 -16.32 -2.26
CA TYR A 227 26.20 -16.06 -1.31
C TYR A 227 25.89 -16.63 0.08
N PRO A 228 25.90 -17.97 0.25
CA PRO A 228 25.48 -18.63 1.48
C PRO A 228 26.37 -18.36 2.70
N GLN A 229 27.54 -17.73 2.52
CA GLN A 229 28.50 -17.43 3.59
C GLN A 229 28.32 -16.04 4.22
N LEU A 230 27.33 -15.26 3.81
CA LEU A 230 27.08 -13.93 4.37
C LEU A 230 26.57 -14.02 5.82
N THR A 231 27.24 -13.29 6.72
CA THR A 231 26.74 -13.08 8.08
C THR A 231 25.45 -12.24 8.09
N GLU A 232 24.63 -12.37 9.13
CA GLU A 232 23.41 -11.57 9.27
C GLU A 232 23.69 -10.05 9.23
N ALA A 233 24.78 -9.60 9.85
CA ALA A 233 25.17 -8.18 9.82
C ALA A 233 25.44 -7.72 8.37
N GLN A 234 26.10 -8.55 7.57
CA GLN A 234 26.40 -8.26 6.16
C GLN A 234 25.16 -8.28 5.26
N LYS A 235 24.17 -9.15 5.55
CA LYS A 235 22.87 -9.14 4.87
C LYS A 235 22.10 -7.86 5.17
N LEU A 236 22.06 -7.45 6.44
CA LEU A 236 21.41 -6.22 6.89
C LEU A 236 22.05 -4.96 6.31
N SER A 237 23.39 -4.91 6.24
CA SER A 237 24.10 -3.79 5.60
C SER A 237 23.72 -3.65 4.12
N ARG A 238 23.61 -4.75 3.37
CA ARG A 238 23.19 -4.74 1.96
C ARG A 238 21.72 -4.36 1.79
N LEU A 239 20.85 -4.88 2.64
CA LEU A 239 19.44 -4.49 2.69
C LEU A 239 19.31 -2.98 2.89
N ARG A 240 20.08 -2.40 3.81
CA ARG A 240 20.07 -0.95 4.09
C ARG A 240 20.55 -0.11 2.90
N ILE A 241 21.52 -0.60 2.11
CA ILE A 241 21.99 0.10 0.92
C ILE A 241 20.90 0.14 -0.17
N LEU A 242 20.13 -0.94 -0.31
CA LEU A 242 19.14 -1.08 -1.37
C LEU A 242 17.76 -0.51 -1.02
N LEU A 243 17.48 -0.31 0.27
CA LEU A 243 16.35 0.49 0.72
C LEU A 243 16.79 1.95 0.71
N ILE A 244 16.38 2.71 -0.31
CA ILE A 244 16.71 4.14 -0.37
C ILE A 244 16.15 4.83 0.87
N ASP A 245 17.02 5.47 1.66
CA ASP A 245 16.67 6.43 2.72
C ASP A 245 16.07 7.69 2.06
N LYS A 246 14.91 7.57 1.41
CA LYS A 246 14.04 8.72 1.19
C LYS A 246 13.25 8.86 2.49
N PRO A 247 13.26 10.04 3.14
CA PRO A 247 12.38 10.28 4.27
C PRO A 247 10.98 9.90 3.83
N ALA A 248 10.34 9.01 4.59
CA ALA A 248 9.00 8.54 4.29
C ALA A 248 8.14 9.77 3.92
N PRO A 249 7.49 9.79 2.73
CA PRO A 249 6.66 10.92 2.36
C PRO A 249 5.67 11.11 3.50
N SER A 250 5.66 12.31 4.08
CA SER A 250 4.75 12.61 5.18
C SER A 250 3.35 12.17 4.79
N TRP A 251 2.54 11.70 5.74
CA TRP A 251 1.16 11.25 5.49
C TRP A 251 0.35 12.21 4.59
N ASN A 252 0.64 13.51 4.69
CA ASN A 252 0.06 14.58 3.90
C ASN A 252 0.45 14.56 2.41
N GLN A 253 1.64 14.06 2.08
CA GLN A 253 2.16 13.94 0.72
C GLN A 253 1.60 12.70 0.01
N TRP A 254 1.38 11.61 0.75
CA TRP A 254 0.71 10.41 0.24
C TRP A 254 -0.74 10.68 -0.19
N ASN A 255 -1.47 11.50 0.58
CA ASN A 255 -2.85 11.87 0.26
C ASN A 255 -3.01 12.85 -0.92
N ARG A 256 -1.98 13.63 -1.25
CA ARG A 256 -2.02 14.54 -2.41
C ARG A 256 -1.89 13.79 -3.73
N ASN A 257 -1.06 12.75 -3.79
CA ASN A 257 -0.82 11.99 -5.02
C ASN A 257 -1.98 11.05 -5.41
N ARG A 258 -3.02 10.91 -4.57
CA ARG A 258 -4.24 10.14 -4.90
C ARG A 258 -5.34 10.99 -5.54
N LYS A 259 -5.19 12.32 -5.61
CA LYS A 259 -6.21 13.25 -6.11
C LYS A 259 -5.92 13.85 -7.49
N THR A 260 -4.89 13.35 -8.18
CA THR A 260 -4.57 13.64 -9.58
C THR A 260 -4.61 12.35 -10.34
#